data_AF-A0A1Y5I504-F1
#
_entry.id   AF-A0A1Y5I504-F1
#
_cell.length_a   1.000
_cell.length_b   1.000
_cell.length_c   1.000
_cell.angle_alpha   90.00
_cell.angle_beta   90.00
_cell.angle_gamma   90.00
#
_symmetry.space_group_name_H-M   'P 1'
#
loop_
_entity.id
_entity.type
_entity.pdbx_description
1 polymer ?
#
loop_
_entity_poly.entity_id
_entity_poly.type
_entity_poly.pdbx_seq_one_letter_code
_entity_poly.pdbx_strand_id
1 'polypeptide(L)'
;MRHSDHEKSVVIDSKTLPAFHEPITVRVPGNEYDLIEIINSHEQLVRERKCSDASIEVASYASRTPLPATLLANTRQTLTGLINAVRDNCSVVSISLNVKSGDAKTLTRVGGDCYVVSICARNWEDAVRGSKLAVQYMKDLESKSS
;
A
#
# COMPACT_ATOMS: atom_id res chain seq x y z
N MET A 1 5.81 -53.04 -12.68
CA MET A 1 5.00 -52.19 -11.79
C MET A 1 5.29 -50.73 -12.14
N ARG A 2 4.32 -49.99 -12.70
CA ARG A 2 4.45 -48.55 -12.94
C ARG A 2 3.64 -47.84 -11.86
N HIS A 3 4.31 -47.13 -10.97
CA HIS A 3 3.68 -46.14 -10.11
C HIS A 3 3.47 -44.89 -10.95
N SER A 4 2.21 -44.60 -11.26
CA SER A 4 1.82 -43.30 -11.80
C SER A 4 1.53 -42.41 -10.61
N ASP A 5 2.49 -41.58 -10.22
CA ASP A 5 2.26 -40.49 -9.28
C ASP A 5 1.32 -39.49 -9.94
N HIS A 6 0.03 -39.61 -9.64
CA HIS A 6 -0.91 -38.52 -9.85
C HIS A 6 -0.50 -37.39 -8.91
N GLU A 7 0.27 -36.44 -9.46
CA GLU A 7 0.46 -35.11 -8.92
C GLU A 7 -0.94 -34.54 -8.64
N LYS A 8 -1.36 -34.58 -7.37
CA LYS A 8 -2.61 -33.99 -6.93
C LYS A 8 -2.44 -32.48 -7.04
N SER A 9 -2.82 -31.93 -8.19
CA SER A 9 -2.99 -30.49 -8.36
C SER A 9 -4.04 -30.01 -7.35
N VAL A 10 -3.59 -29.28 -6.33
CA VAL A 10 -4.49 -28.62 -5.39
C VAL A 10 -4.99 -27.35 -6.06
N VAL A 11 -6.16 -27.44 -6.67
CA VAL A 11 -6.88 -26.25 -7.16
C VAL A 11 -7.53 -25.61 -5.94
N ILE A 12 -6.94 -24.51 -5.47
CA ILE A 12 -7.51 -23.71 -4.38
C ILE A 12 -8.59 -22.80 -4.98
N ASP A 13 -9.86 -23.10 -4.67
CA ASP A 13 -10.98 -22.23 -5.02
C ASP A 13 -10.92 -20.95 -4.15
N SER A 14 -10.97 -19.79 -4.78
CA SER A 14 -11.08 -18.48 -4.11
C SER A 14 -12.25 -18.40 -3.09
N LYS A 15 -13.27 -19.26 -3.22
CA LYS A 15 -14.40 -19.36 -2.29
C LYS A 15 -14.12 -20.20 -1.04
N THR A 16 -13.08 -21.02 -1.05
CA THR A 16 -12.72 -21.94 0.05
C THR A 16 -11.49 -21.50 0.82
N LEU A 17 -10.77 -20.48 0.34
CA LEU A 17 -9.84 -19.73 1.17
C LEU A 17 -10.67 -19.04 2.28
N PRO A 18 -10.43 -19.35 3.57
CA PRO A 18 -10.84 -18.44 4.62
C PRO A 18 -10.27 -17.09 4.21
N ALA A 19 -11.10 -16.06 4.15
CA ALA A 19 -10.59 -14.73 3.92
C ALA A 19 -9.57 -14.47 5.04
N PHE A 20 -8.29 -14.53 4.67
CA PHE A 20 -7.21 -14.13 5.55
C PHE A 20 -7.37 -12.62 5.68
N HIS A 21 -8.18 -12.23 6.67
CA HIS A 21 -8.83 -10.93 6.80
C HIS A 21 -7.91 -9.86 7.41
N GLU A 22 -6.71 -10.23 7.87
CA GLU A 22 -5.79 -9.30 8.50
C GLU A 22 -4.81 -8.72 7.48
N PRO A 23 -4.69 -7.38 7.41
CA PRO A 23 -3.73 -6.75 6.53
C PRO A 23 -2.29 -7.05 7.00
N ILE A 24 -1.40 -7.31 6.04
CA ILE A 24 0.03 -7.42 6.35
C ILE A 24 0.56 -6.00 6.57
N THR A 25 0.94 -5.70 7.81
CA THR A 25 1.52 -4.39 8.17
C THR A 25 3.04 -4.46 8.18
N VAL A 26 3.67 -3.61 7.38
CA VAL A 26 5.13 -3.44 7.31
C VAL A 26 5.48 -2.09 7.92
N ARG A 27 6.43 -2.08 8.86
CA ARG A 27 6.99 -0.88 9.50
C ARG A 27 8.51 -0.86 9.41
N VAL A 28 9.10 0.32 9.54
CA VAL A 28 10.55 0.48 9.71
C VAL A 28 10.89 0.40 11.21
N PRO A 29 11.97 -0.28 11.62
CA PRO A 29 12.39 -0.30 13.02
C PRO A 29 12.56 1.10 13.60
N GLY A 30 12.04 1.33 14.81
CA GLY A 30 12.09 2.65 15.47
C GLY A 30 11.08 3.68 14.94
N ASN A 31 10.20 3.30 14.01
CA ASN A 31 9.13 4.17 13.50
C ASN A 31 7.76 3.50 13.70
N GLU A 32 7.00 4.00 14.67
CA GLU A 32 5.71 3.42 15.06
C GLU A 32 4.54 3.93 14.23
N TYR A 33 4.73 5.07 13.54
CA TYR A 33 3.64 5.82 12.91
C TYR A 33 3.58 5.65 11.39
N ASP A 34 4.72 5.35 10.76
CA ASP A 34 4.84 5.14 9.32
C ASP A 34 4.73 3.65 8.97
N LEU A 35 3.90 3.33 7.98
CA LEU A 35 3.60 1.94 7.64
C LEU A 35 3.20 1.73 6.17
N ILE A 36 3.33 0.49 5.72
CA ILE A 36 2.63 -0.04 4.55
C ILE A 36 1.69 -1.14 5.02
N GLU A 37 0.44 -1.11 4.56
CA GLU A 37 -0.57 -2.12 4.83
C GLU A 37 -0.96 -2.79 3.51
N ILE A 38 -0.68 -4.09 3.38
CA ILE A 38 -1.11 -4.90 2.25
C ILE A 38 -2.42 -5.57 2.62
N ILE A 39 -3.48 -5.21 1.91
CA ILE A 39 -4.86 -5.50 2.26
C ILE A 39 -5.38 -6.58 1.32
N ASN A 40 -5.92 -7.66 1.90
CA ASN A 40 -6.47 -8.81 1.17
C ASN A 40 -7.98 -8.71 0.89
N SER A 41 -8.54 -7.49 0.93
CA SER A 41 -9.94 -7.23 0.63
C SER A 41 -10.09 -6.04 -0.31
N HIS A 42 -10.82 -6.29 -1.40
CA HIS A 42 -11.11 -5.32 -2.45
C HIS A 42 -12.04 -4.19 -1.95
N GLU A 43 -12.83 -4.47 -0.91
CA GLU A 43 -13.75 -3.53 -0.26
C GLU A 43 -13.05 -2.66 0.82
N GLN A 44 -11.89 -3.09 1.33
CA GLN A 44 -11.23 -2.45 2.47
C GLN A 44 -10.38 -1.23 2.08
N LEU A 45 -10.07 -1.02 0.80
CA LEU A 45 -9.35 0.17 0.34
C LEU A 45 -10.26 1.43 0.28
N VAL A 46 -11.28 1.47 1.13
CA VAL A 46 -12.27 2.54 1.22
C VAL A 46 -12.36 3.00 2.67
N ARG A 47 -11.27 3.52 3.22
CA ARG A 47 -11.34 4.38 4.41
C ARG A 47 -10.30 5.47 4.27
N GLU A 48 -10.77 6.70 4.11
CA GLU A 48 -9.97 7.87 4.47
C GLU A 48 -9.37 7.60 5.84
N ARG A 49 -8.03 7.70 5.96
CA ARG A 49 -7.36 7.57 7.25
C ARG A 49 -7.92 8.65 8.16
N LYS A 50 -8.69 8.26 9.17
CA LYS A 50 -9.13 9.18 10.23
C LYS A 50 -8.05 9.20 11.28
N CYS A 51 -7.43 10.35 11.51
CA CYS A 51 -6.61 10.52 12.70
C CYS A 51 -7.54 10.65 13.91
N SER A 52 -7.24 9.97 15.01
CA SER A 52 -8.02 10.09 16.25
C SER A 52 -7.84 11.44 16.93
N ASP A 53 -6.78 12.16 16.57
CA ASP A 53 -6.49 13.51 17.05
C ASP A 53 -7.06 14.55 16.08
N ALA A 54 -8.02 15.36 16.55
CA ALA A 54 -8.68 16.39 15.75
C ALA A 54 -7.76 17.57 15.39
N SER A 55 -6.57 17.67 15.99
CA SER A 55 -5.55 18.66 15.63
C SER A 55 -4.63 18.20 14.49
N ILE A 56 -4.85 16.99 13.98
CA ILE A 56 -4.05 16.42 12.90
C ILE A 56 -4.84 16.45 11.60
N GLU A 57 -4.25 17.12 10.62
CA GLU A 57 -4.73 17.21 9.27
C GLU A 57 -4.31 15.97 8.48
N VAL A 58 -5.19 15.50 7.59
CA VAL A 58 -4.93 14.31 6.77
C VAL A 58 -5.18 14.62 5.30
N ALA A 59 -4.15 14.42 4.47
CA ALA A 59 -4.28 14.45 3.01
C ALA A 59 -4.03 13.05 2.46
N SER A 60 -4.92 12.59 1.57
CA SER A 60 -4.82 11.27 0.96
C SER A 60 -4.89 11.35 -0.57
N TYR A 61 -4.15 10.46 -1.23
CA TYR A 61 -4.23 10.24 -2.66
C TYR A 61 -4.54 8.77 -2.92
N ALA A 62 -5.59 8.52 -3.70
CA ALA A 62 -5.99 7.20 -4.14
C ALA A 62 -5.68 7.03 -5.64
N SER A 63 -5.14 5.88 -6.02
CA SER A 63 -4.80 5.58 -7.40
C SER A 63 -5.50 4.31 -7.86
N ARG A 64 -6.05 4.35 -9.08
CA ARG A 64 -6.59 3.17 -9.78
C ARG A 64 -5.52 2.38 -10.52
N THR A 65 -4.30 2.89 -10.61
CA THR A 65 -3.17 2.21 -11.23
C THR A 65 -2.54 1.27 -10.21
N PRO A 66 -2.34 -0.02 -10.51
CA PRO A 66 -1.60 -0.93 -9.64
C PRO A 66 -0.18 -0.45 -9.35
N LEU A 67 0.32 -0.69 -8.15
CA LEU A 67 1.73 -0.47 -7.86
C LEU A 67 2.61 -1.41 -8.69
N PRO A 68 3.80 -0.96 -9.12
CA PRO A 68 4.81 -1.84 -9.69
C PRO A 68 5.11 -3.02 -8.76
N ALA A 69 5.20 -4.22 -9.33
CA ALA A 69 5.49 -5.44 -8.57
C ALA A 69 6.83 -5.36 -7.81
N THR A 70 7.78 -4.59 -8.33
CA THR A 70 9.10 -4.31 -7.73
C THR A 70 8.99 -3.62 -6.36
N LEU A 71 7.97 -2.78 -6.14
CA LEU A 71 7.77 -2.08 -4.87
C LEU A 71 7.24 -2.99 -3.77
N LEU A 72 6.40 -3.95 -4.14
CA LEU A 72 5.91 -4.97 -3.23
C LEU A 72 6.99 -6.02 -2.92
N ALA A 73 7.86 -6.34 -3.89
CA ALA A 73 8.98 -7.26 -3.68
C ALA A 73 9.97 -6.78 -2.61
N ASN A 74 10.14 -5.46 -2.43
CA ASN A 74 10.95 -4.89 -1.35
C ASN A 74 10.19 -3.82 -0.55
N THR A 75 9.10 -4.23 0.11
CA THR A 75 8.19 -3.33 0.83
C THR A 75 8.89 -2.45 1.87
N ARG A 76 9.91 -2.97 2.58
CA ARG A 76 10.64 -2.19 3.59
C ARG A 76 11.48 -1.09 2.97
N GLN A 77 12.20 -1.37 1.88
CA GLN A 77 12.96 -0.35 1.16
C GLN A 77 12.03 0.70 0.54
N THR A 78 10.90 0.26 -0.01
CA THR A 78 9.85 1.16 -0.51
C THR A 78 9.37 2.12 0.58
N LEU A 79 9.06 1.61 1.78
CA LEU A 79 8.64 2.43 2.91
C LEU A 79 9.73 3.42 3.33
N THR A 80 10.99 2.99 3.44
CA THR A 80 12.10 3.90 3.77
C THR A 80 12.25 5.02 2.74
N GLY A 81 12.21 4.70 1.44
CA GLY A 81 12.33 5.72 0.39
C GLY A 81 11.16 6.70 0.39
N LEU A 82 9.94 6.21 0.64
CA LEU A 82 8.74 7.05 0.78
C LEU A 82 8.88 8.00 1.98
N ILE A 83 9.33 7.49 3.13
CA ILE A 83 9.57 8.28 4.33
C ILE A 83 10.57 9.40 4.05
N ASN A 84 11.71 9.08 3.43
CA ASN A 84 12.75 10.07 3.12
C ASN A 84 12.21 11.14 2.15
N ALA A 85 11.55 10.72 1.06
CA ALA A 85 11.01 11.64 0.06
C ALA A 85 10.07 12.71 0.67
N VAL A 86 9.28 12.31 1.68
CA VAL A 86 8.34 13.20 2.37
C VAL A 86 9.03 13.99 3.49
N ARG A 87 9.68 13.31 4.43
CA ARG A 87 10.21 13.91 5.67
C ARG A 87 11.42 14.80 5.44
N ASP A 88 12.18 14.60 4.37
CA ASP A 88 13.28 15.51 4.00
C ASP A 88 12.78 16.90 3.57
N ASN A 89 11.48 17.04 3.29
CA ASN A 89 10.89 18.23 2.68
C ASN A 89 9.74 18.86 3.47
N CYS A 90 9.10 18.13 4.39
CA CYS A 90 7.99 18.64 5.20
C CYS A 90 7.82 17.88 6.52
N SER A 91 7.25 18.55 7.53
CA SER A 91 7.08 18.00 8.87
C SER A 91 5.74 17.26 8.99
N VAL A 92 5.80 15.93 8.87
CA VAL A 92 4.60 15.07 8.96
C VAL A 92 4.60 14.25 10.25
N VAL A 93 3.42 13.92 10.74
CA VAL A 93 3.23 13.03 11.89
C VAL A 93 3.37 11.58 11.45
N SER A 94 2.66 11.19 10.39
CA SER A 94 2.63 9.79 9.94
C SER A 94 2.37 9.64 8.45
N ILE A 95 2.92 8.57 7.87
CA ILE A 95 2.80 8.19 6.46
C ILE A 95 2.22 6.78 6.40
N SER A 96 1.11 6.59 5.69
CA SER A 96 0.57 5.25 5.41
C SER A 96 0.46 5.02 3.92
N LEU A 97 0.87 3.85 3.47
CA LEU A 97 0.56 3.35 2.13
C LEU A 97 -0.25 2.06 2.25
N ASN A 98 -1.52 2.14 1.90
CA ASN A 98 -2.43 1.00 1.85
C ASN A 98 -2.47 0.46 0.42
N VAL A 99 -2.24 -0.84 0.24
CA VAL A 99 -2.13 -1.48 -1.08
C VAL A 99 -3.01 -2.71 -1.15
N LYS A 100 -3.81 -2.86 -2.21
CA LYS A 100 -4.51 -4.13 -2.46
C LYS A 100 -3.53 -5.22 -2.86
N SER A 101 -3.64 -6.40 -2.26
CA SER A 101 -2.92 -7.58 -2.73
C SER A 101 -3.53 -8.08 -4.05
N GLY A 102 -2.68 -8.46 -5.00
CA GLY A 102 -3.09 -9.08 -6.25
C GLY A 102 -2.19 -8.65 -7.40
N ASP A 103 -2.22 -9.41 -8.50
CA ASP A 103 -1.54 -9.00 -9.73
C ASP A 103 -2.33 -7.91 -10.47
N ALA A 104 -1.67 -7.21 -11.39
CA ALA A 104 -2.27 -6.11 -12.14
C ALA A 104 -3.53 -6.52 -12.90
N LYS A 105 -3.59 -7.76 -13.43
CA LYS A 105 -4.77 -8.28 -14.15
C LYS A 105 -5.97 -8.43 -13.22
N THR A 106 -5.74 -8.96 -12.02
CA THR A 106 -6.76 -9.15 -10.98
C THR A 106 -7.29 -7.79 -10.51
N LEU A 107 -6.39 -6.85 -10.21
CA LEU A 107 -6.75 -5.51 -9.76
C LEU A 107 -7.54 -4.71 -10.81
N THR A 108 -7.11 -4.78 -12.08
CA THR A 108 -7.81 -4.12 -13.19
C THR A 108 -9.22 -4.69 -13.39
N ARG A 109 -9.40 -6.01 -13.24
CA ARG A 109 -10.70 -6.67 -13.41
C ARG A 109 -11.70 -6.29 -12.32
N VAL A 110 -11.26 -6.17 -11.07
CA VAL A 110 -12.15 -5.86 -9.94
C VAL A 110 -12.48 -4.36 -9.88
N GLY A 111 -11.60 -3.51 -10.39
CA GLY A 111 -11.79 -2.06 -10.42
C GLY A 111 -11.64 -1.38 -9.04
N GLY A 112 -11.88 -0.07 -9.03
CA GLY A 112 -11.64 0.79 -7.87
C GLY A 112 -10.16 1.15 -7.70
N ASP A 113 -9.83 1.73 -6.55
CA ASP A 113 -8.46 2.14 -6.25
C ASP A 113 -7.61 0.91 -5.91
N CYS A 114 -6.35 0.89 -6.38
CA CYS A 114 -5.37 -0.16 -6.13
C CYS A 114 -4.50 0.16 -4.91
N TYR A 115 -4.23 1.43 -4.66
CA TYR A 115 -3.53 1.89 -3.46
C TYR A 115 -4.00 3.27 -3.03
N VAL A 116 -3.85 3.56 -1.73
CA VAL A 116 -4.03 4.89 -1.13
C VAL A 116 -2.78 5.25 -0.33
N VAL A 117 -2.26 6.44 -0.54
CA VAL A 117 -1.25 7.03 0.35
C VAL A 117 -1.89 8.14 1.18
N SER A 118 -1.71 8.08 2.50
CA SER A 118 -2.27 9.03 3.46
C SER A 118 -1.16 9.64 4.30
N ILE A 119 -1.13 10.98 4.33
CA ILE A 119 -0.17 11.78 5.08
C ILE A 119 -0.91 12.53 6.16
N CYS A 120 -0.47 12.36 7.40
CA CYS A 120 -0.96 13.12 8.54
C CYS A 120 0.07 14.16 8.95
N ALA A 121 -0.34 15.40 9.19
CA ALA A 121 0.52 16.48 9.65
C ALA A 121 -0.22 17.41 10.62
N ARG A 122 0.51 18.29 11.31
CA ARG A 122 -0.10 19.26 12.26
C ARG A 122 -0.73 20.48 11.57
N ASN A 123 -0.51 20.62 10.27
CA ASN A 123 -1.12 21.67 9.45
C ASN A 123 -1.46 21.08 8.07
N TRP A 124 -2.42 21.71 7.41
CA TRP A 124 -2.96 21.23 6.14
C TRP A 124 -1.95 21.32 5.00
N GLU A 125 -1.13 22.37 4.98
CA GLU A 125 -0.16 22.61 3.92
C GLU A 125 0.91 21.52 3.87
N ASP A 126 1.43 21.08 5.02
CA ASP A 126 2.39 19.98 5.14
C ASP A 126 1.74 18.64 4.77
N ALA A 127 0.48 18.40 5.16
CA ALA A 127 -0.23 17.19 4.79
C ALA A 127 -0.35 17.08 3.25
N VAL A 128 -0.81 18.15 2.59
CA VAL A 128 -0.95 18.22 1.13
C VAL A 128 0.40 18.15 0.43
N ARG A 129 1.41 18.87 0.92
CA ARG A 129 2.76 18.85 0.35
C ARG A 129 3.37 17.45 0.45
N GLY A 130 3.26 16.81 1.62
CA GLY A 130 3.72 15.45 1.81
C GLY A 130 3.00 14.46 0.89
N SER A 131 1.68 14.63 0.69
CA SER A 131 0.92 13.77 -0.22
C SER A 131 1.42 13.91 -1.66
N LYS A 132 1.69 15.13 -2.14
CA LYS A 132 2.26 15.37 -3.47
C LYS A 132 3.64 14.73 -3.64
N LEU A 133 4.52 14.87 -2.64
CA LEU A 133 5.86 14.26 -2.66
C LEU A 133 5.80 12.74 -2.68
N ALA A 134 4.92 12.15 -1.86
CA ALA A 134 4.67 10.72 -1.86
C ALA A 134 4.22 10.22 -3.23
N VAL A 135 3.24 10.89 -3.86
CA VAL A 135 2.76 10.53 -5.19
C VAL A 135 3.87 10.65 -6.24
N GLN A 136 4.67 11.71 -6.19
CA GLN A 136 5.79 11.89 -7.12
C GLN A 136 6.79 10.74 -6.99
N TYR A 137 7.15 10.36 -5.76
CA TYR A 137 8.04 9.22 -5.51
C TYR A 137 7.50 7.93 -6.13
N MET A 138 6.19 7.65 -5.97
CA MET A 138 5.58 6.46 -6.57
C MET A 138 5.65 6.48 -8.11
N LYS A 139 5.36 7.62 -8.74
CA LYS A 139 5.42 7.79 -10.21
C LYS A 139 6.84 7.69 -10.78
N ASP A 140 7.83 8.23 -10.07
CA ASP A 140 9.23 8.16 -10.48
C ASP A 140 9.75 6.71 -10.49
N LEU A 141 9.21 5.86 -9.61
CA LEU A 141 9.54 4.44 -9.54
C LEU A 141 8.85 3.63 -10.63
N GLU A 142 7.61 3.98 -10.99
CA GLU A 142 6.91 3.42 -12.17
C GLU A 142 7.72 3.68 -13.45
N SER A 143 8.19 4.91 -13.62
CA SER A 143 8.94 5.34 -14.81
C SER A 143 10.30 4.66 -14.96
N LYS A 144 10.94 4.25 -13.85
CA LYS A 144 12.22 3.52 -13.84
C LYS A 144 12.08 2.01 -14.03
N SER A 145 10.86 1.48 -13.94
CA SER A 145 10.57 0.05 -14.06
C SER A 145 10.04 -0.34 -15.45
N SER A 146 9.90 0.64 -16.35
CA SER A 146 9.48 0.48 -17.76
C SER A 146 10.69 0.54 -18.68
#